data_AF-A0A661ZZ33-F1
#
_entry.id   AF-A0A661ZZ33-F1
#
_cell.length_a   1.000
_cell.length_b   1.000
_cell.length_c   1.000
_cell.angle_alpha   90.00
_cell.angle_beta   90.00
_cell.angle_gamma   90.00
#
_symmetry.space_group_name_H-M   'P 1'
#
loop_
_entity.id
_entity.type
_entity.pdbx_description
1 polymer ?
#
loop_
_entity_poly.entity_id
_entity_poly.type
_entity_poly.pdbx_seq_one_letter_code
_entity_poly.pdbx_strand_id
1 'polypeptide(L)' 'MMNELHLRQRIFKMIGKVPPDKLSDLLEYITTLEKSMEKQSKVLSYAGSWNNIDDSAFDELTTELISNRSRSTRRHNE' A
#
# COMPACT_ATOMS: atom_id res chain seq x y z
N MET A 1 -20.35 20.05 10.06
CA MET A 1 -19.05 19.40 9.84
C MET A 1 -17.98 20.14 10.61
N MET A 2 -17.17 19.44 11.41
CA MET A 2 -16.05 20.08 12.11
C MET A 2 -14.95 20.36 11.07
N ASN A 3 -14.59 21.63 10.88
CA ASN A 3 -13.53 22.03 9.94
C ASN A 3 -12.19 21.43 10.42
N GLU A 4 -11.35 20.98 9.48
CA GLU A 4 -10.05 20.35 9.74
C GLU A 4 -9.15 21.20 10.66
N LEU A 5 -9.18 22.52 10.47
CA LEU A 5 -8.44 23.47 11.30
C LEU A 5 -8.86 23.39 12.79
N HIS A 6 -10.16 23.30 13.06
CA HIS A 6 -10.67 23.16 14.43
C HIS A 6 -10.31 21.80 15.04
N LEU A 7 -10.26 20.75 14.22
CA LEU A 7 -9.85 19.42 14.68
C LEU A 7 -8.38 19.41 15.10
N ARG A 8 -7.49 19.96 14.27
CA ARG A 8 -6.05 20.06 14.56
C ARG A 8 -5.79 20.88 15.83
N GLN A 9 -6.44 22.04 15.97
CA GLN A 9 -6.31 22.88 17.18
C GLN A 9 -6.77 22.15 18.45
N ARG A 10 -7.85 21.36 18.36
CA ARG A 10 -8.34 20.56 19.48
C ARG A 10 -7.34 19.48 19.87
N ILE A 11 -6.75 18.79 18.90
CA ILE A 11 -5.72 17.76 19.13
C ILE A 11 -4.51 18.39 19.85
N PHE A 12 -3.97 19.52 19.36
CA PHE A 12 -2.83 20.19 20.02
C PHE A 12 -3.12 20.57 21.47
N LYS A 13 -4.31 21.10 21.76
CA LYS A 13 -4.73 21.44 23.13
C LYS A 13 -4.85 20.21 24.03
N MET A 14 -5.21 19.05 23.47
CA MET A 14 -5.31 17.80 24.23
C MET A 14 -3.93 17.22 24.53
N ILE A 15 -3.02 17.22 23.55
CA ILE A 15 -1.64 16.76 23.72
C ILE A 15 -0.92 17.57 24.80
N GLY A 16 -1.10 18.89 24.83
CA GLY A 16 -0.50 19.75 25.86
C GLY A 16 -0.97 19.50 27.30
N LYS A 17 -2.04 18.71 27.51
CA LYS A 17 -2.53 18.31 28.83
C LYS A 17 -2.07 16.91 29.24
N VAL A 18 -1.38 16.19 28.35
CA VAL A 18 -0.92 14.82 28.62
C VAL A 18 0.25 14.87 29.61
N PRO A 19 0.19 14.10 30.70
CA PRO A 19 1.29 13.97 31.64
C PRO A 19 2.59 13.49 30.97
N PRO A 20 3.78 13.95 31.42
CA PRO A 20 5.06 13.63 30.78
C PRO A 20 5.34 12.13 30.64
N ASP A 21 4.92 11.35 31.63
CA ASP A 21 5.03 9.88 31.69
C ASP A 21 4.20 9.16 30.62
N LYS A 22 3.20 9.84 30.04
CA LYS A 22 2.33 9.32 28.97
C LYS A 22 2.67 9.84 27.58
N LEU A 23 3.64 10.74 27.47
CA LEU A 23 4.08 11.25 26.16
C LEU A 23 4.75 10.17 25.32
N SER A 24 5.45 9.21 25.94
CA SER A 24 6.07 8.08 25.24
C SER A 24 5.01 7.19 24.59
N ASP A 25 3.98 6.79 25.35
CA ASP A 25 2.87 5.97 24.86
C ASP A 25 2.12 6.68 23.71
N LEU A 26 1.93 8.00 23.84
CA LEU A 26 1.28 8.82 22.81
C LEU A 26 2.12 8.89 21.52
N LEU A 27 3.43 9.08 21.65
CA LEU A 27 4.35 9.13 20.51
C LEU A 27 4.38 7.79 19.76
N GLU A 28 4.42 6.68 20.49
CA GLU A 28 4.36 5.34 19.91
C GLU A 28 3.05 5.16 19.13
N TYR A 29 1.91 5.52 19.73
CA TYR A 29 0.61 5.43 19.07
C TYR A 29 0.54 6.27 17.79
N ILE A 30 0.99 7.53 17.81
CA ILE A 30 1.02 8.39 16.61
C ILE A 30 1.90 7.76 15.53
N THR A 31 3.05 7.21 15.90
CA THR A 31 3.97 6.54 14.96
C THR A 31 3.32 5.31 14.31
N THR A 32 2.47 4.57 15.03
CA THR A 32 1.72 3.44 14.45
C THR A 32 0.67 3.90 13.43
N LEU A 33 0.00 5.04 13.70
CA LEU A 33 -0.97 5.62 12.77
C LEU A 33 -0.30 6.04 11.46
N GLU A 34 0.86 6.69 11.52
CA GLU A 34 1.63 7.08 10.34
C GLU A 34 2.06 5.86 9.51
N LYS A 35 2.59 4.81 10.15
CA LYS A 35 3.00 3.57 9.48
C LYS A 35 1.84 2.82 8.81
N SER A 36 0.64 2.89 9.38
CA SER A 36 -0.55 2.23 8.84
C SER A 36 -1.00 2.83 7.50
N MET A 37 -0.76 4.14 7.29
CA MET A 37 -1.13 4.83 6.05
C MET A 37 -0.27 4.41 4.86
N GLU A 38 1.01 4.07 5.06
CA GLU A 38 1.92 3.77 3.95
C GLU A 38 1.81 2.33 3.42
N LYS A 39 1.50 1.35 4.28
CA LYS A 39 1.63 -0.07 3.92
C LYS A 39 0.42 -0.71 3.25
N GLN A 40 -0.81 -0.28 3.56
CA GLN A 40 -2.00 -1.00 3.09
C GLN A 40 -2.53 -0.53 1.73
N SER A 41 -2.26 0.71 1.33
CA SER A 41 -2.78 1.28 0.09
C SER A 41 -2.29 0.55 -1.17
N LYS A 42 -1.00 0.21 -1.25
CA LYS A 42 -0.39 -0.27 -2.51
C LYS A 42 -0.67 -1.73 -2.82
N VAL A 43 -0.81 -2.61 -1.82
CA VAL A 43 -1.04 -4.04 -2.09
C VAL A 43 -2.49 -4.29 -2.46
N LEU A 44 -3.42 -3.64 -1.76
CA LEU A 44 -4.85 -3.77 -2.02
C LEU A 44 -5.29 -3.08 -3.32
N SER A 45 -4.55 -2.09 -3.83
CA SER A 45 -4.86 -1.47 -5.12
C SER A 45 -4.70 -2.44 -6.31
N TYR A 46 -3.96 -3.54 -6.14
CA TYR A 46 -3.81 -4.57 -7.17
C TYR A 46 -4.81 -5.73 -7.00
N ALA A 47 -5.63 -5.74 -5.94
CA ALA A 47 -6.62 -6.77 -5.73
C ALA A 47 -7.71 -6.67 -6.81
N GLY A 48 -7.91 -7.76 -7.56
CA GLY A 48 -8.88 -7.80 -8.66
C GLY A 48 -8.39 -7.23 -10.00
N SER A 49 -7.13 -6.77 -10.11
CA SER A 49 -6.55 -6.37 -11.41
C SER A 49 -6.54 -7.50 -12.44
N TRP A 50 -6.62 -8.76 -11.99
CA TRP A 50 -6.73 -9.94 -12.84
C TRP A 50 -8.17 -10.28 -13.26
N ASN A 51 -9.21 -9.67 -12.66
CA ASN A 51 -10.60 -10.02 -12.98
C ASN A 51 -11.04 -9.54 -14.38
N ASN A 52 -10.34 -8.55 -14.94
CA ASN A 52 -10.62 -7.98 -16.26
C ASN A 52 -9.51 -8.30 -17.29
N ILE A 53 -8.61 -9.24 -16.97
CA ILE A 53 -7.66 -9.71 -17.97
C ILE A 53 -8.42 -10.59 -18.97
N ASP A 54 -8.14 -10.45 -20.26
CA ASP A 54 -8.70 -11.36 -21.25
C ASP A 54 -8.01 -12.73 -21.17
N ASP A 55 -8.73 -13.79 -21.52
CA ASP A 55 -8.23 -15.16 -21.41
C ASP A 55 -6.97 -15.38 -22.25
N SER A 56 -6.82 -14.67 -23.38
CA SER A 56 -5.65 -14.81 -24.24
C SER A 56 -4.38 -14.21 -23.62
N ALA A 57 -4.49 -13.04 -22.98
CA ALA A 57 -3.41 -12.45 -22.21
C ALA A 57 -3.09 -13.27 -20.95
N PHE A 58 -4.10 -13.87 -20.32
CA PHE A 58 -3.88 -14.78 -19.20
C PHE A 58 -3.08 -16.01 -19.63
N ASP A 59 -3.46 -16.65 -20.74
CA ASP A 59 -2.77 -17.82 -21.27
C ASP A 59 -1.35 -17.50 -21.73
N GLU A 60 -1.13 -16.34 -22.36
CA GLU A 60 0.21 -15.89 -22.75
C GLU A 60 1.13 -15.74 -21.53
N LEU A 61 0.60 -15.16 -20.44
CA LEU A 61 1.33 -14.90 -19.20
C LEU A 61 1.49 -16.13 -18.30
N THR A 62 0.75 -17.21 -18.55
CA THR A 62 0.76 -18.43 -17.72
C THR A 62 1.17 -19.66 -18.52
N THR A 63 0.25 -20.22 -19.31
CA THR A 63 0.38 -21.48 -20.05
C THR A 63 1.48 -21.41 -21.11
N GLU A 64 1.53 -20.32 -21.87
CA GLU A 64 2.47 -20.18 -22.98
C GLU A 64 3.84 -19.60 -22.57
N LEU A 65 3.95 -19.10 -21.33
CA LEU A 65 5.11 -18.36 -20.83
C LEU A 65 6.43 -19.12 -21.03
N ILE A 66 6.44 -20.41 -20.69
CA ILE A 66 7.64 -21.27 -20.81
C ILE A 66 8.02 -21.43 -22.29
N SER A 67 7.02 -21.66 -23.14
CA SER A 67 7.24 -21.82 -24.58
C SER A 67 7.80 -20.54 -25.21
N ASN A 68 7.26 -19.38 -24.82
CA ASN A 68 7.66 -18.08 -25.33
C ASN A 68 9.07 -17.69 -24.86
N ARG A 69 9.42 -17.98 -23.59
CA ARG A 69 10.78 -17.81 -23.07
C ARG A 69 11.80 -18.65 -23.84
N SER A 70 11.47 -19.90 -24.15
CA SER A 70 12.37 -20.80 -24.89
C SER A 70 12.59 -20.34 -26.35
N ARG A 71 11.56 -19.78 -26.99
CA ARG A 71 11.66 -19.23 -28.35
C ARG A 71 12.50 -17.94 -28.40
N SER A 72 12.35 -17.08 -27.40
CA SER A 72 13.12 -15.83 -27.31
C SER A 72 14.62 -16.08 -27.11
N THR A 73 15.00 -17.07 -26.29
CA THR A 73 16.42 -17.42 -26.10
C THR A 73 17.06 -18.01 -27.36
N ARG A 74 16.31 -18.79 -28.15
CA ARG A 74 16.81 -19.33 -29.42
C ARG A 74 17.15 -18.23 -30.44
N ARG A 75 16.31 -17.20 -30.54
CA ARG A 75 16.52 -16.04 -31.43
C ARG A 75 17.73 -15.17 -31.06
N HIS A 76 18.21 -15.24 -29.82
CA HIS A 76 19.37 -14.46 -29.40
C HIS A 76 20.70 -15.15 -29.70
N ASN A 77 20.66 -16.46 -30.01
CA ASN A 77 21.83 -17.30 -30.29
C ASN A 77 21.97 -17.65 -31.79
N GLU A 78 21.17 -17.03 -32.66
CA GLU A 78 21.33 -17.01 -34.13
C GLU A 78 22.00 -15.69 -34.55
#